data_AF-A0A376RDD1-F1
#
_entry.id   AF-A0A376RDD1-F1
#
_cell.length_a   1.000
_cell.length_b   1.000
_cell.length_c   1.000
_cell.angle_alpha   90.00
_cell.angle_beta   90.00
_cell.angle_gamma   90.00
#
_symmetry.space_group_name_H-M   'P 1'
#
loop_
_entity.id
_entity.type
_entity.pdbx_description
1 polymer ?
#
loop_
_entity_poly.entity_id
_entity_poly.type
_entity_poly.pdbx_seq_one_letter_code
_entity_poly.pdbx_strand_id
1 'polypeptide(L)' 'MTSCGSGLKALHLATQAIQCGEADIVIAGGQENMSRAPHVLTDSRTGAQLGK' A
#
# COMPACT_ATOMS: atom_id res chain seq x y z
N MET A 1 -4.64 -4.06 -9.60
CA MET A 1 -4.67 -5.02 -8.47
C MET A 1 -4.10 -4.34 -7.23
N THR A 2 -4.90 -3.55 -6.52
CA THR A 2 -4.43 -2.65 -5.44
C THR A 2 -5.52 -2.51 -4.38
N SER A 3 -5.45 -3.39 -3.38
CA SER A 3 -5.95 -3.28 -2.01
C SER A 3 -5.61 -4.65 -1.39
N CYS A 4 -6.46 -5.65 -1.60
CA CYS A 4 -6.22 -7.05 -1.21
C CYS A 4 -5.09 -7.73 -2.00
N GLY A 5 -4.87 -7.36 -3.26
CA GLY A 5 -3.82 -7.95 -4.10
C GLY A 5 -2.43 -7.32 -3.94
N SER A 6 -2.22 -6.45 -2.95
CA SER A 6 -0.95 -5.72 -2.74
C SER A 6 0.23 -6.66 -2.47
N GLY A 7 0.06 -7.67 -1.62
CA GLY A 7 1.10 -8.66 -1.33
C GLY A 7 1.48 -9.52 -2.54
N LEU A 8 0.51 -9.95 -3.35
CA LEU A 8 0.77 -10.71 -4.58
C LEU A 8 1.45 -9.85 -5.64
N LYS A 9 1.11 -8.56 -5.73
CA LYS A 9 1.81 -7.61 -6.60
C LYS A 9 3.27 -7.43 -6.17
N ALA A 10 3.56 -7.39 -4.88
CA ALA A 10 4.94 -7.31 -4.39
C ALA A 10 5.78 -8.53 -4.84
N LEU A 11 5.20 -9.75 -4.77
CA LEU A 11 5.86 -10.95 -5.29
C LEU A 11 6.10 -10.87 -6.81
N HIS A 12 5.09 -10.44 -7.57
CA HIS A 12 5.22 -10.30 -9.03
C HIS A 12 6.38 -9.37 -9.41
N LEU A 13 6.51 -8.22 -8.73
CA LEU A 13 7.60 -7.28 -8.96
C LEU A 13 8.96 -7.83 -8.53
N ALA A 14 9.04 -8.55 -7.40
CA ALA A 14 10.27 -9.17 -6.94
C ALA A 14 10.77 -10.25 -7.92
N THR A 15 9.86 -11.08 -8.44
CA THR A 15 10.18 -12.07 -9.47
C THR A 15 10.71 -11.39 -10.73
N GLN A 16 10.06 -10.31 -11.18
CA GLN A 16 10.52 -9.55 -12.35
C GLN A 16 11.94 -9.00 -12.14
N ALA A 17 12.22 -8.38 -10.98
CA ALA A 17 13.54 -7.83 -10.67
C ALA A 17 14.64 -8.92 -10.68
N ILE A 18 14.35 -10.10 -10.13
CA ILE A 18 15.31 -11.22 -10.13
C ILE A 18 15.52 -11.77 -11.54
N GLN A 19 14.45 -11.96 -12.30
CA GLN A 19 14.53 -12.51 -13.66
C GLN A 19 15.27 -11.59 -14.63
N CYS A 20 15.12 -10.26 -14.46
CA CYS A 20 15.81 -9.27 -15.25
C CYS A 20 17.26 -9.03 -14.81
N GLY A 21 17.72 -9.68 -13.72
CA GLY A 21 19.05 -9.49 -13.16
C GLY A 21 19.25 -8.14 -12.46
N GLU A 22 18.15 -7.48 -12.07
CA GLU A 22 18.17 -6.20 -11.35
C GLU A 22 18.41 -6.38 -9.85
N ALA A 23 18.11 -7.56 -9.31
CA ALA A 23 18.33 -7.92 -7.91
C ALA A 23 18.62 -9.41 -7.75
N ASP A 24 19.52 -9.77 -6.83
CA ASP A 24 19.81 -11.17 -6.50
C ASP A 24 18.87 -11.73 -5.42
N ILE A 25 18.47 -10.87 -4.46
CA ILE A 25 17.63 -11.24 -3.32
C ILE A 25 16.66 -10.09 -3.04
N VAL A 26 15.38 -10.42 -2.88
CA VAL A 26 14.31 -9.46 -2.56
C VAL A 26 13.41 -10.04 -1.48
N ILE A 27 13.07 -9.23 -0.47
CA ILE A 27 11.99 -9.55 0.48
C ILE A 27 10.70 -8.93 -0.04
N ALA A 28 9.69 -9.77 -0.29
CA ALA A 28 8.41 -9.35 -0.82
C ALA A 28 7.24 -9.91 -0.02
N GLY A 29 6.16 -9.14 0.08
CA GLY A 29 4.96 -9.51 0.82
C GLY A 29 4.04 -8.32 1.05
N GLY A 30 3.16 -8.41 2.05
CA GLY A 30 2.27 -7.34 2.47
C GLY A 30 1.81 -7.53 3.91
N GLN A 31 1.51 -6.43 4.59
CA GLN A 31 1.03 -6.43 5.97
C GLN A 31 -0.14 -5.44 6.07
N GLU A 32 -1.10 -5.74 6.95
CA GLU A 32 -2.24 -4.88 7.24
C GLU A 32 -2.59 -4.97 8.73
N ASN A 33 -3.17 -3.90 9.30
CA ASN A 33 -3.79 -3.93 10.62
C ASN A 33 -5.03 -3.03 10.62
N MET A 34 -6.17 -3.64 10.31
CA MET A 34 -7.44 -2.95 10.22
C MET A 34 -7.91 -2.39 11.57
N SER A 35 -7.54 -3.03 12.69
CA SER A 35 -7.87 -2.54 14.04
C SER A 35 -7.20 -1.20 14.37
N ARG A 36 -6.17 -0.79 13.60
CA ARG A 36 -5.44 0.47 13.78
C ARG A 36 -5.76 1.51 12.69
N ALA A 37 -6.79 1.31 11.88
CA ALA A 37 -7.18 2.28 10.88
C ALA A 37 -7.61 3.61 11.55
N PRO A 38 -7.07 4.77 11.13
CA PRO A 38 -7.38 6.06 11.74
C PRO A 38 -8.73 6.62 11.24
N HIS A 39 -9.36 7.45 12.07
CA HIS A 39 -10.40 8.36 11.59
C HIS A 39 -9.74 9.57 10.91
N VAL A 40 -10.29 9.99 9.77
CA VAL A 40 -9.75 11.11 8.99
C VAL A 40 -10.82 12.19 8.86
N LEU A 41 -10.46 13.42 9.16
CA LEU A 41 -11.26 14.62 8.87
C LEU A 41 -10.68 15.28 7.61
N THR A 42 -11.29 15.00 6.47
CA THR A 42 -10.74 15.28 5.13
C THR A 42 -10.44 16.77 4.90
N ASP A 43 -11.32 17.65 5.38
CA ASP A 43 -11.24 19.11 5.14
C ASP A 43 -10.57 19.88 6.28
N SER A 44 -9.94 19.18 7.23
CA SER A 44 -9.29 19.79 8.40
C SER A 44 -8.19 20.80 8.02
N ARG A 45 -7.47 20.55 6.91
CA ARG A 45 -6.39 21.45 6.46
C ARG A 45 -6.88 22.78 5.89
N THR A 46 -8.01 22.79 5.21
CA THR A 46 -8.51 23.97 4.47
C THR A 46 -9.75 24.61 5.11
N GLY A 47 -10.27 23.98 6.17
CA GLY A 47 -11.50 24.37 6.84
C GLY A 47 -12.70 23.66 6.23
N ALA A 48 -13.47 22.97 7.08
CA ALA A 48 -14.77 22.42 6.72
C ALA A 48 -15.84 23.51 6.83
N GLN A 49 -16.73 23.59 5.84
CA GLN A 49 -17.92 24.43 5.95
C GLN A 49 -18.94 23.74 6.86
N LEU A 50 -19.68 24.53 7.64
CA LEU A 50 -20.66 23.99 8.58
C LEU A 50 -21.72 23.15 7.85
N GLY A 51 -21.91 21.91 8.30
CA GLY A 51 -22.92 20.99 7.77
C GLY A 51 -22.54 20.24 6.50
N LYS A 52 -21.24 20.18 6.18
CA LYS A 52 -20.67 19.38 5.08
C LYS A 52 -19.84 18.25 5.63
#